data_AF-A0A958C0T3-F1
#
_entry.id   AF-A0A958C0T3-F1
#
_cell.length_a   1.000
_cell.length_b   1.000
_cell.length_c   1.000
_cell.angle_alpha   90.00
_cell.angle_beta   90.00
_cell.angle_gamma   90.00
#
_symmetry.space_group_name_H-M   'P 1'
#
loop_
_entity.id
_entity.type
_entity.pdbx_description
1 polymer ?
#
loop_
_entity_poly.entity_id
_entity_poly.type
_entity_poly.pdbx_seq_one_letter_code
_entity_poly.pdbx_strand_id
1 'polypeptide(L)'
;MEQKNSDVQAALATVGLPTLRVVADDHNIIALEKHPNGQYTFAKALQLALEAFLSNGSGSPDQGHDSAFDVVRSSPDSFGLAATPSDAEITGALRRMLADDPQAEIVLLTPATTAQDNYRFLPEYGESITDNWVFRIIAPASWPMLQWAIVDVRGETPAYSYSFD
;
A
#
# COMPACT_ATOMS: atom_id res chain seq x y z
N MET A 1 -4.85 19.44 -12.72
CA MET A 1 -5.48 18.74 -11.59
C MET A 1 -6.46 17.67 -12.04
N GLU A 2 -7.30 17.93 -13.05
CA GLU A 2 -8.33 16.97 -13.50
C GLU A 2 -7.78 15.64 -14.04
N GLN A 3 -6.72 15.67 -14.87
CA GLN A 3 -6.07 14.45 -15.38
C GLN A 3 -5.46 13.58 -14.27
N LYS A 4 -4.73 14.19 -13.32
CA LYS A 4 -4.10 13.47 -12.19
C LYS A 4 -5.14 12.75 -11.33
N ASN A 5 -6.30 13.38 -11.12
CA ASN A 5 -7.40 12.76 -10.39
C ASN A 5 -7.99 11.57 -11.20
N SER A 6 -8.15 11.72 -12.52
CA SER A 6 -8.56 10.62 -13.40
C SER A 6 -7.59 9.44 -13.37
N ASP A 7 -6.29 9.68 -13.36
CA ASP A 7 -5.27 8.63 -13.36
C ASP A 7 -5.24 7.87 -12.03
N VAL A 8 -5.39 8.58 -10.89
CA VAL A 8 -5.52 7.96 -9.56
C VAL A 8 -6.77 7.10 -9.48
N GLN A 9 -7.92 7.59 -9.96
CA GLN A 9 -9.16 6.81 -10.00
C GLN A 9 -9.03 5.57 -10.89
N ALA A 10 -8.35 5.66 -12.03
CA ALA A 10 -8.07 4.52 -12.89
C ALA A 10 -7.15 3.48 -12.21
N ALA A 11 -6.11 3.93 -11.50
CA ALA A 11 -5.23 3.06 -10.71
C ALA A 11 -6.00 2.30 -9.63
N LEU A 12 -6.85 2.99 -8.86
CA LEU A 12 -7.72 2.39 -7.85
C LEU A 12 -8.72 1.38 -8.45
N ALA A 13 -9.35 1.74 -9.57
CA ALA A 13 -10.30 0.85 -10.26
C ALA A 13 -9.62 -0.42 -10.77
N THR A 14 -8.38 -0.32 -11.27
CA THR A 14 -7.60 -1.46 -11.79
C THR A 14 -7.39 -2.54 -10.72
N VAL A 15 -7.19 -2.15 -9.47
CA VAL A 15 -7.00 -3.08 -8.34
C VAL A 15 -8.30 -3.43 -7.61
N GLY A 16 -9.44 -2.91 -8.06
CA GLY A 16 -10.76 -3.17 -7.49
C GLY A 16 -11.08 -2.40 -6.22
N LEU A 17 -10.46 -1.23 -6.02
CA LEU A 17 -10.65 -0.37 -4.83
C LEU A 17 -11.05 1.08 -5.21
N PRO A 18 -12.05 1.29 -6.08
CA PRO A 18 -12.35 2.60 -6.67
C PRO A 18 -12.76 3.68 -5.65
N THR A 19 -13.21 3.28 -4.46
CA THR A 19 -13.67 4.18 -3.40
C THR A 19 -12.65 4.40 -2.29
N LEU A 20 -11.46 3.77 -2.36
CA LEU A 20 -10.45 3.89 -1.32
C LEU A 20 -9.95 5.34 -1.23
N ARG A 21 -9.94 5.90 -0.02
CA ARG A 21 -9.43 7.26 0.21
C ARG A 21 -7.93 7.29 0.01
N VAL A 22 -7.44 8.22 -0.80
CA VAL A 22 -6.01 8.47 -1.01
C VAL A 22 -5.65 9.78 -0.34
N VAL A 23 -4.69 9.74 0.58
CA VAL A 23 -4.14 10.93 1.25
C VAL A 23 -2.70 11.13 0.78
N ALA A 24 -2.43 12.24 0.12
CA ALA A 24 -1.10 12.57 -0.34
C ALA A 24 -0.92 14.09 -0.46
N ASP A 25 0.33 14.53 -0.35
CA ASP A 25 0.72 15.92 -0.55
C ASP A 25 1.26 16.14 -1.97
N ASP A 26 0.75 17.16 -2.66
CA ASP A 26 1.11 17.46 -4.05
C ASP A 26 2.58 17.84 -4.20
N HIS A 27 3.17 18.53 -3.22
CA HIS A 27 4.56 18.95 -3.29
C HIS A 27 5.50 17.74 -3.29
N ASN A 28 5.29 16.79 -2.38
CA ASN A 28 6.06 15.55 -2.33
C ASN A 28 5.81 14.62 -3.52
N ILE A 29 4.57 14.55 -4.03
CA ILE A 29 4.29 13.83 -5.28
C ILE A 29 5.17 14.38 -6.40
N ILE A 30 5.14 15.71 -6.61
CA ILE A 30 5.91 16.35 -7.68
C ILE A 30 7.42 16.13 -7.49
N ALA A 31 7.90 16.13 -6.25
CA ALA A 31 9.30 15.86 -5.94
C ALA A 31 9.72 14.44 -6.34
N LEU A 32 8.93 13.43 -5.97
CA LEU A 32 9.20 12.02 -6.29
C LEU A 32 9.06 11.73 -7.80
N GLU A 33 8.06 12.32 -8.48
CA GLU A 33 7.93 12.20 -9.94
C GLU A 33 9.11 12.84 -10.70
N LYS A 34 9.79 13.81 -10.09
CA LYS A 34 10.97 14.48 -10.64
C LYS A 34 12.29 13.90 -10.13
N HIS A 35 12.25 12.85 -9.32
CA HIS A 35 13.45 12.23 -8.78
C HIS A 35 14.38 11.82 -9.92
N PRO A 36 15.71 12.02 -9.81
CA PRO A 36 16.65 11.54 -10.81
C PRO A 36 16.45 10.05 -11.07
N ASN A 37 16.30 9.68 -12.34
CA ASN A 37 16.03 8.30 -12.79
C ASN A 37 14.68 7.71 -12.32
N GLY A 38 13.75 8.53 -11.82
CA GLY A 38 12.42 8.08 -11.43
C GLY A 38 11.66 7.46 -12.62
N GLN A 39 11.05 6.29 -12.38
CA GLN A 39 10.37 5.51 -13.41
C GLN A 39 8.84 5.63 -13.35
N TYR A 40 8.29 6.04 -12.22
CA TYR A 40 6.87 5.94 -11.95
C TYR A 40 6.23 7.30 -11.67
N THR A 41 5.04 7.50 -12.25
CA THR A 41 4.11 8.52 -11.80
C THR A 41 3.49 8.12 -10.47
N PHE A 42 2.89 9.07 -9.76
CA PHE A 42 2.18 8.77 -8.51
C PHE A 42 1.08 7.73 -8.69
N ALA A 43 0.28 7.83 -9.75
CA ALA A 43 -0.80 6.88 -10.02
C ALA A 43 -0.26 5.45 -10.26
N LYS A 44 0.88 5.32 -10.96
CA LYS A 44 1.50 4.01 -11.17
C LYS A 44 2.10 3.46 -9.88
N ALA A 45 2.77 4.28 -9.08
CA ALA A 45 3.29 3.87 -7.78
C ALA A 45 2.17 3.44 -6.82
N LEU A 46 1.05 4.16 -6.80
CA LEU A 46 -0.14 3.79 -6.02
C LEU A 46 -0.71 2.44 -6.46
N GLN A 47 -0.84 2.21 -7.76
CA GLN A 47 -1.28 0.92 -8.30
C GLN A 47 -0.34 -0.21 -7.84
N LEU A 48 0.97 -0.04 -8.01
CA LEU A 48 1.98 -1.03 -7.63
C LEU A 48 1.96 -1.32 -6.12
N ALA A 49 1.77 -0.30 -5.29
CA ALA A 49 1.67 -0.45 -3.84
C ALA A 49 0.45 -1.29 -3.43
N LEU A 50 -0.71 -1.04 -4.05
CA LEU A 50 -1.92 -1.82 -3.79
C LEU A 50 -1.81 -3.25 -4.34
N GLU A 51 -1.19 -3.44 -5.51
CA GLU A 51 -0.88 -4.77 -6.05
C GLU A 51 0.06 -5.55 -5.10
N ALA A 52 1.07 -4.89 -4.53
CA ALA A 52 1.99 -5.48 -3.56
C ALA A 52 1.29 -5.86 -2.24
N PHE A 53 0.33 -5.05 -1.77
CA PHE A 53 -0.50 -5.39 -0.61
C PHE A 53 -1.41 -6.60 -0.87
N LEU A 54 -1.95 -6.69 -2.09
CA LEU A 54 -2.91 -7.72 -2.47
C LEU A 54 -2.27 -9.04 -2.94
N SER A 55 -0.94 -9.13 -2.98
CA SER A 55 -0.20 -10.28 -3.52
C SER A 55 0.70 -10.94 -2.48
N ASN A 56 1.26 -12.09 -2.85
CA ASN A 56 1.94 -13.04 -1.95
C ASN A 56 3.33 -12.63 -1.45
N GLY A 57 3.58 -11.33 -1.24
CA GLY A 57 4.80 -10.83 -0.61
C GLY A 57 6.12 -11.07 -1.38
N SER A 58 6.06 -11.70 -2.56
CA SER A 58 7.23 -12.15 -3.33
C SER A 58 8.15 -11.03 -3.84
N GLY A 59 7.78 -9.77 -3.66
CA GLY A 59 8.60 -8.60 -4.01
C GLY A 59 9.60 -8.16 -2.93
N SER A 60 9.51 -8.65 -1.69
CA SER A 60 10.36 -8.18 -0.58
C SER A 60 11.78 -8.76 -0.69
N PRO A 61 12.83 -7.93 -0.80
CA PRO A 61 14.21 -8.42 -0.77
C PRO A 61 14.59 -8.83 0.65
N ASP A 62 14.75 -10.13 0.90
CA ASP A 62 15.36 -10.70 2.12
C ASP A 62 14.73 -10.32 3.48
N GLN A 63 13.58 -9.64 3.51
CA GLN A 63 12.91 -9.13 4.70
C GLN A 63 11.51 -9.74 4.84
N GLY A 64 11.38 -10.73 5.74
CA GLY A 64 10.17 -11.06 6.50
C GLY A 64 8.86 -11.37 5.75
N HIS A 65 8.32 -12.57 5.95
CA HIS A 65 7.06 -13.10 5.42
C HIS A 65 5.79 -12.50 6.08
N ASP A 66 5.76 -11.19 6.32
CA ASP A 66 4.67 -10.55 7.07
C ASP A 66 3.82 -9.64 6.17
N SER A 67 3.71 -9.98 4.88
CA SER A 67 2.72 -9.34 4.01
C SER A 67 1.31 -9.60 4.55
N ALA A 68 0.36 -8.68 4.33
CA ALA A 68 -1.03 -8.90 4.74
C ALA A 68 -1.60 -10.20 4.16
N PHE A 69 -1.14 -10.56 2.97
CA PHE A 69 -1.48 -11.79 2.30
C PHE A 69 -0.96 -13.03 3.03
N ASP A 70 0.28 -13.02 3.51
CA ASP A 70 0.85 -14.11 4.29
C ASP A 70 0.19 -14.24 5.67
N VAL A 71 -0.14 -13.12 6.31
CA VAL A 71 -0.92 -13.10 7.55
C VAL A 71 -2.29 -13.76 7.35
N VAL A 72 -3.05 -13.36 6.33
CA VAL A 72 -4.36 -13.97 6.02
C VAL A 72 -4.19 -15.45 5.69
N ARG A 73 -3.16 -15.83 4.94
CA ARG A 73 -2.88 -17.24 4.63
C ARG A 73 -2.56 -18.07 5.88
N SER A 74 -1.88 -17.49 6.86
CA SER A 74 -1.50 -18.18 8.10
C SER A 74 -2.70 -18.47 9.00
N SER A 75 -3.73 -17.62 8.95
CA SER A 75 -4.91 -17.67 9.84
C SER A 75 -6.21 -17.39 9.07
N PRO A 76 -6.56 -18.19 8.06
CA PRO A 76 -7.62 -17.86 7.10
C PRO A 76 -9.02 -17.84 7.71
N ASP A 77 -9.26 -18.63 8.75
CA ASP A 77 -10.50 -18.68 9.51
C ASP A 77 -10.84 -17.35 10.19
N SER A 78 -9.82 -16.63 10.67
CA SER A 78 -9.96 -15.28 11.25
C SER A 78 -10.50 -14.26 10.24
N PHE A 79 -10.37 -14.55 8.94
CA PHE A 79 -10.87 -13.73 7.83
C PHE A 79 -12.09 -14.36 7.14
N GLY A 80 -12.72 -15.37 7.76
CA GLY A 80 -13.90 -16.04 7.22
C GLY A 80 -13.63 -16.88 5.97
N LEU A 81 -12.39 -17.34 5.77
CA LEU A 81 -11.98 -18.19 4.66
C LEU A 81 -11.89 -19.66 5.08
N ALA A 82 -11.87 -20.56 4.09
CA ALA A 82 -11.60 -21.98 4.32
C ALA A 82 -10.16 -22.20 4.80
N ALA A 83 -9.88 -23.37 5.40
CA ALA A 83 -8.56 -23.69 5.97
C ALA A 83 -7.39 -23.63 4.96
N THR A 84 -7.66 -23.83 3.67
CA THR A 84 -6.67 -23.75 2.59
C THR A 84 -7.23 -22.88 1.46
N PRO A 85 -7.28 -21.55 1.63
CA PRO A 85 -7.82 -20.67 0.63
C PRO A 85 -6.87 -20.55 -0.56
N SER A 86 -7.42 -20.35 -1.75
CA SER A 86 -6.67 -19.96 -2.93
C SER A 86 -6.17 -18.52 -2.83
N ASP A 87 -5.14 -18.18 -3.60
CA ASP A 87 -4.59 -16.83 -3.69
C ASP A 87 -5.66 -15.79 -4.09
N ALA A 88 -6.61 -16.19 -4.95
CA ALA A 88 -7.73 -15.35 -5.37
C ALA A 88 -8.71 -15.06 -4.21
N GLU A 89 -8.95 -16.04 -3.33
CA GLU A 89 -9.80 -15.87 -2.15
C GLU A 89 -9.15 -14.94 -1.12
N ILE A 90 -7.85 -15.09 -0.87
CA ILE A 90 -7.08 -14.19 0.00
C ILE A 90 -7.11 -12.76 -0.55
N THR A 91 -6.79 -12.60 -1.84
CA THR A 91 -6.84 -11.31 -2.53
C THR A 91 -8.23 -10.67 -2.41
N GLY A 92 -9.29 -11.47 -2.59
CA GLY A 92 -10.67 -11.02 -2.47
C GLY A 92 -11.02 -10.58 -1.04
N ALA A 93 -10.53 -11.28 -0.02
CA ALA A 93 -10.73 -10.91 1.37
C ALA A 93 -10.05 -9.56 1.71
N LEU A 94 -8.78 -9.40 1.34
CA LEU A 94 -8.05 -8.15 1.55
C LEU A 94 -8.71 -6.95 0.85
N ARG A 95 -9.19 -7.14 -0.39
CA ARG A 95 -9.95 -6.09 -1.10
C ARG A 95 -11.23 -5.71 -0.35
N ARG A 96 -12.01 -6.70 0.10
CA ARG A 96 -13.25 -6.45 0.87
C ARG A 96 -12.96 -5.72 2.17
N MET A 97 -11.91 -6.08 2.88
CA MET A 97 -11.51 -5.43 4.13
C MET A 97 -11.27 -3.92 3.95
N LEU A 98 -10.59 -3.52 2.87
CA LEU A 98 -10.40 -2.11 2.54
C LEU A 98 -11.68 -1.44 2.00
N ALA A 99 -12.52 -2.16 1.26
CA ALA A 99 -13.75 -1.60 0.70
C ALA A 99 -14.84 -1.40 1.76
N ASP A 100 -14.92 -2.29 2.74
CA ASP A 100 -15.97 -2.32 3.76
C ASP A 100 -15.61 -1.51 5.01
N ASP A 101 -14.33 -1.16 5.22
CA ASP A 101 -13.90 -0.31 6.32
C ASP A 101 -14.13 1.18 5.97
N PRO A 102 -15.03 1.89 6.68
CA PRO A 102 -15.36 3.29 6.38
C PRO A 102 -14.22 4.27 6.67
N GLN A 103 -13.18 3.83 7.39
CA GLN A 103 -11.98 4.59 7.70
C GLN A 103 -10.79 4.14 6.86
N ALA A 104 -11.00 3.23 5.90
CA ALA A 104 -9.94 2.76 5.02
C ALA A 104 -9.32 3.89 4.20
N GLU A 105 -8.00 3.97 4.24
CA GLU A 105 -7.24 4.89 3.42
C GLU A 105 -5.83 4.37 3.12
N ILE A 106 -5.26 4.89 2.05
CA ILE A 106 -3.85 4.74 1.71
C ILE A 106 -3.20 6.13 1.69
N VAL A 107 -2.12 6.25 2.45
CA VAL A 107 -1.47 7.52 2.74
C VAL A 107 -0.04 7.49 2.19
N LEU A 108 0.31 8.44 1.32
CA LEU A 108 1.71 8.66 0.97
C LEU A 108 2.42 9.29 2.19
N LEU A 109 3.44 8.62 2.71
CA LEU A 109 4.24 9.14 3.80
C LEU A 109 5.21 10.20 3.27
N THR A 110 5.13 11.39 3.87
CA THR A 110 5.90 12.58 3.55
C THR A 110 6.20 13.31 4.86
N PRO A 111 7.15 14.25 4.91
CA PRO A 111 7.36 15.06 6.12
C PRO A 111 6.09 15.77 6.62
N ALA A 112 5.19 16.14 5.71
CA ALA A 112 3.93 16.79 6.05
C ALA A 112 2.88 15.81 6.59
N THR A 113 2.80 14.59 6.05
CA THR A 113 1.85 13.58 6.57
C THR A 113 2.35 12.98 7.87
N THR A 114 3.65 12.69 8.01
CA THR A 114 4.22 12.09 9.23
C THR A 114 4.25 13.05 10.43
N ALA A 115 4.10 14.36 10.20
CA ALA A 115 3.86 15.33 11.26
C ALA A 115 2.46 15.21 11.91
N GLN A 116 1.53 14.48 11.29
CA GLN A 116 0.20 14.21 11.84
C GLN A 116 0.23 12.95 12.69
N ASP A 117 -0.38 13.00 13.88
CA ASP A 117 -0.33 11.90 14.86
C ASP A 117 -0.81 10.56 14.33
N ASN A 118 -1.81 10.59 13.45
CA ASN A 118 -2.39 9.41 12.84
C ASN A 118 -1.49 8.77 11.78
N TYR A 119 -0.43 9.42 11.28
CA TYR A 119 0.46 8.93 10.21
C TYR A 119 1.95 8.93 10.55
N ARG A 120 2.30 9.20 11.81
CA ARG A 120 3.70 9.40 12.27
C ARG A 120 4.61 8.18 12.18
N PHE A 121 4.07 6.99 11.96
CA PHE A 121 4.83 5.74 11.92
C PHE A 121 5.47 5.54 10.56
N LEU A 122 6.80 5.66 10.53
CA LEU A 122 7.64 5.38 9.37
C LEU A 122 7.84 3.86 9.20
N PRO A 123 8.24 3.40 8.00
CA PRO A 123 8.59 2.01 7.75
C PRO A 123 9.68 1.50 8.71
N GLU A 124 9.51 0.29 9.23
CA GLU A 124 10.39 -0.30 10.26
C GLU A 124 11.78 -0.66 9.73
N TYR A 125 11.88 -1.01 8.45
CA TYR A 125 13.16 -1.39 7.85
C TYR A 125 13.98 -0.21 7.30
N GLY A 126 13.57 1.02 7.63
CA GLY A 126 14.34 2.23 7.35
C GLY A 126 14.22 2.74 5.92
N GLU A 127 13.19 2.32 5.17
CA GLU A 127 12.94 2.85 3.84
C GLU A 127 12.74 4.36 3.84
N SER A 128 13.55 5.04 3.04
CA SER A 128 13.51 6.49 2.90
C SER A 128 12.28 6.94 2.12
N ILE A 129 11.51 7.87 2.69
CA ILE A 129 10.34 8.51 2.04
C ILE A 129 10.73 9.48 0.92
N THR A 130 12.03 9.76 0.72
CA THR A 130 12.52 10.59 -0.39
C THR A 130 13.01 9.77 -1.57
N ASP A 131 13.38 8.51 -1.34
CA ASP A 131 13.91 7.60 -2.36
C ASP A 131 12.88 6.51 -2.76
N ASN A 132 11.79 6.40 -1.99
CA ASN A 132 10.71 5.44 -2.22
C ASN A 132 9.36 6.15 -2.16
N TRP A 133 8.40 5.65 -2.95
CA TRP A 133 6.99 5.86 -2.67
C TRP A 133 6.59 4.96 -1.51
N VAL A 134 6.56 5.54 -0.32
CA VAL A 134 6.18 4.83 0.90
C VAL A 134 4.72 5.09 1.18
N PHE A 135 3.89 4.05 1.08
CA PHE A 135 2.49 4.13 1.41
C PHE A 135 2.21 3.43 2.74
N ARG A 136 1.42 4.08 3.60
CA ARG A 136 0.81 3.43 4.76
C ARG A 136 -0.64 3.10 4.44
N ILE A 137 -1.04 1.86 4.74
CA ILE A 137 -2.41 1.39 4.55
C ILE A 137 -3.06 1.36 5.93
N ILE A 138 -4.21 2.00 6.05
CA ILE A 138 -4.94 2.18 7.31
C ILE A 138 -6.34 1.63 7.08
N ALA A 139 -6.78 0.71 7.93
CA ALA A 139 -8.14 0.18 7.97
C ALA A 139 -8.43 -0.29 9.40
N PRO A 140 -8.63 0.62 10.37
CA PRO A 140 -8.60 0.29 11.79
C PRO A 140 -9.69 -0.70 12.24
N ALA A 141 -10.81 -0.80 11.52
CA ALA A 141 -11.86 -1.76 11.85
C ALA A 141 -11.54 -3.17 11.31
N SER A 142 -10.85 -3.25 10.17
CA SER A 142 -10.56 -4.52 9.49
C SER A 142 -9.12 -5.03 9.64
N TRP A 143 -8.17 -4.14 9.91
CA TRP A 143 -6.72 -4.39 9.98
C TRP A 143 -6.05 -3.45 11.00
N PRO A 144 -5.93 -3.88 12.26
CA PRO A 144 -5.43 -3.02 13.33
C PRO A 144 -3.90 -2.88 13.38
N MET A 145 -3.16 -3.64 12.57
CA MET A 145 -1.69 -3.64 12.54
C MET A 145 -1.15 -2.50 11.67
N LEU A 146 0.12 -2.14 11.88
CA LEU A 146 0.81 -1.26 10.95
C LEU A 146 1.01 -2.01 9.62
N GLN A 147 0.76 -1.32 8.51
CA GLN A 147 0.92 -1.88 7.17
C GLN A 147 1.54 -0.83 6.25
N TRP A 148 2.63 -1.21 5.60
CA TRP A 148 3.26 -0.41 4.57
C TRP A 148 3.29 -1.14 3.23
N ALA A 149 3.35 -0.35 2.17
CA ALA A 149 3.67 -0.78 0.83
C ALA A 149 4.73 0.16 0.26
N ILE A 150 5.83 -0.41 -0.24
CA ILE A 150 7.01 0.30 -0.68
C ILE A 150 7.14 0.12 -2.19
N VAL A 151 7.35 1.23 -2.89
CA VAL A 151 7.70 1.21 -4.32
C VAL A 151 8.95 2.05 -4.51
N ASP A 152 10.03 1.42 -4.96
CA ASP A 152 11.25 2.13 -5.33
C ASP A 152 10.94 3.11 -6.47
N VAL A 153 11.30 4.38 -6.28
CA VAL A 153 11.08 5.44 -7.27
C VAL A 153 11.79 5.10 -8.60
N ARG A 154 12.92 4.39 -8.53
CA ARG A 154 13.73 3.99 -9.68
C ARG A 154 13.34 2.63 -10.26
N GLY A 155 12.47 1.88 -9.57
CA GLY A 155 12.04 0.54 -9.99
C GLY A 155 13.14 -0.51 -10.05
N GLU A 156 14.24 -0.32 -9.30
CA GLU A 156 15.32 -1.30 -9.20
C GLU A 156 14.91 -2.46 -8.28
N THR A 157 14.06 -2.17 -7.30
CA THR A 157 13.42 -3.16 -6.43
C THR A 157 11.94 -3.31 -6.79
N PRO A 158 11.41 -4.54 -6.94
CA PRO A 158 9.98 -4.77 -7.08
C PRO A 158 9.19 -4.15 -5.92
N ALA A 159 7.95 -3.72 -6.17
CA ALA A 159 7.08 -3.26 -5.09
C ALA A 159 6.79 -4.39 -4.11
N TYR A 160 6.78 -4.07 -2.81
CA TYR A 160 6.53 -5.03 -1.75
C TYR A 160 5.70 -4.41 -0.63
N SER A 161 5.13 -5.26 0.23
CA SER A 161 4.33 -4.83 1.37
C SER A 161 4.63 -5.70 2.58
N TYR A 162 4.53 -5.11 3.76
CA TYR A 162 4.73 -5.82 5.02
C TYR A 162 3.97 -5.15 6.16
N SER A 163 3.69 -5.93 7.19
CA SER A 163 3.05 -5.49 8.42
C SER A 163 4.03 -5.49 9.59
N PHE A 164 3.67 -4.78 10.66
CA PHE A 164 4.38 -4.79 11.93
C PHE A 164 3.38 -4.56 13.08
N ASP A 165 3.67 -5.17 14.23
CA ASP A 165 2.87 -5.09 15.47
C ASP A 165 3.46 -4.05 16.44
#